data_AF-A0A3C0ADJ0-F1
#
_entry.id   AF-A0A3C0ADJ0-F1
#
_cell.length_a   1.000
_cell.length_b   1.000
_cell.length_c   1.000
_cell.angle_alpha   90.00
_cell.angle_beta   90.00
_cell.angle_gamma   90.00
#
_symmetry.space_group_name_H-M   'P 1'
#
loop_
_entity.id
_entity.type
_entity.pdbx_description
1 polymer ?
#
loop_
_entity_poly.entity_id
_entity_poly.type
_entity_poly.pdbx_seq_one_letter_code
_entity_poly.pdbx_strand_id
1 'polypeptide(L)'
;MKVILANPRGFCAGVNMAIECLEEVIRIFGSNVYVYHEIVHNKYVVNRFTEQGVTFVNTVSEVPENSILVFSAHGVSPVIRNEARERNIRTIDATCPLVTKVHTEAIKYADAGYHIILIGHEGHDEVIGTMGEAPESITLIETPEEVAALEFPEGARLAYLTQTTLSVEEASRVIR
;
A
#
# COMPACT_ATOMS: atom_id res chain seq x y z
N MET A 1 22.59 -34.11 5.37
CA MET A 1 21.37 -33.32 5.20
C MET A 1 21.51 -32.47 3.95
N LYS A 2 20.54 -32.54 3.02
CA LYS A 2 20.55 -31.71 1.79
C LYS A 2 19.63 -30.51 2.03
N VAL A 3 20.17 -29.30 1.89
CA VAL A 3 19.40 -28.04 1.94
C VAL A 3 19.14 -27.58 0.51
N ILE A 4 17.89 -27.21 0.19
CA ILE A 4 17.49 -26.72 -1.13
C ILE A 4 16.97 -25.29 -0.96
N LEU A 5 17.43 -24.37 -1.80
CA LEU A 5 17.02 -22.96 -1.80
C LEU A 5 16.24 -22.66 -3.08
N ALA A 6 15.03 -22.10 -2.93
CA ALA A 6 14.20 -21.69 -4.05
C ALA A 6 14.79 -20.51 -4.83
N ASN A 7 14.49 -20.41 -6.12
CA ASN A 7 14.73 -19.21 -6.93
C ASN A 7 13.51 -18.97 -7.83
N PRO A 8 12.88 -17.77 -7.80
CA PRO A 8 13.25 -16.60 -7.00
C PRO A 8 12.97 -16.76 -5.49
N ARG A 9 13.67 -15.97 -4.65
CA ARG A 9 13.41 -15.79 -3.22
C ARG A 9 13.96 -14.43 -2.74
N GLY A 10 13.38 -13.85 -1.71
CA GLY A 10 13.88 -12.62 -1.08
C GLY A 10 13.25 -11.34 -1.67
N PHE A 11 14.04 -10.28 -1.76
CA PHE A 11 13.55 -8.94 -2.09
C PHE A 11 13.12 -8.82 -3.55
N CYS A 12 11.96 -8.19 -3.76
CA CYS A 12 11.50 -7.75 -5.07
C CYS A 12 11.97 -6.31 -5.35
N ALA A 13 11.76 -5.83 -6.57
CA ALA A 13 12.15 -4.48 -6.98
C ALA A 13 11.51 -3.37 -6.12
N GLY A 14 10.23 -3.50 -5.76
CA GLY A 14 9.54 -2.52 -4.91
C GLY A 14 10.10 -2.45 -3.50
N VAL A 15 10.44 -3.60 -2.91
CA VAL A 15 11.09 -3.66 -1.58
C VAL A 15 12.48 -3.01 -1.62
N ASN A 16 13.31 -3.34 -2.62
CA ASN A 16 14.62 -2.70 -2.77
C ASN A 16 14.48 -1.19 -2.92
N MET A 17 13.60 -0.74 -3.80
CA MET A 17 13.36 0.69 -4.03
C MET A 17 12.93 1.43 -2.75
N ALA A 18 12.03 0.85 -1.96
CA ALA A 18 11.57 1.48 -0.72
C ALA A 18 12.67 1.57 0.35
N ILE A 19 13.48 0.52 0.47
CA ILE A 19 14.63 0.49 1.36
C ILE A 19 15.69 1.52 0.93
N GLU A 20 16.05 1.53 -0.36
CA GLU A 20 17.02 2.47 -0.92
C GLU A 20 16.52 3.92 -0.81
N CYS A 21 15.22 4.15 -1.01
CA CYS A 21 14.61 5.47 -0.81
C CYS A 21 14.81 5.94 0.63
N LEU A 22 14.52 5.11 1.64
CA LEU A 22 14.69 5.50 3.04
C LEU A 22 16.17 5.71 3.40
N GLU A 23 17.08 4.89 2.86
CA GLU A 23 18.54 5.07 3.03
C GLU A 23 19.01 6.41 2.46
N GLU A 24 18.54 6.78 1.26
CA GLU A 24 18.87 8.06 0.63
C GLU A 24 18.26 9.26 1.39
N VAL A 25 17.05 9.11 1.91
CA VAL A 25 16.42 10.13 2.77
C VAL A 25 17.26 10.37 4.02
N ILE A 26 17.71 9.31 4.70
CA ILE A 26 18.58 9.43 5.88
C ILE A 26 19.91 10.07 5.50
N ARG A 27 20.49 9.70 4.34
CA ARG A 27 21.75 10.27 3.85
C ARG A 27 21.65 11.77 3.60
N ILE A 28 20.52 12.25 3.09
CA ILE A 28 20.32 13.67 2.72
C ILE A 28 19.87 14.52 3.91
N PHE A 29 18.94 14.01 4.73
CA PHE A 29 18.24 14.79 5.76
C PHE A 29 18.65 14.44 7.20
N GLY A 30 19.48 13.41 7.39
CA GLY A 30 19.79 12.83 8.70
C GLY A 30 18.75 11.81 9.15
N SER A 31 18.96 11.18 10.31
CA SER A 31 18.13 10.06 10.77
C SER A 31 16.85 10.44 11.51
N ASN A 32 16.64 11.73 11.81
CA ASN A 32 15.40 12.22 12.41
C ASN A 32 14.27 12.33 11.36
N VAL A 33 13.89 11.17 10.82
CA VAL A 33 12.88 11.02 9.77
C VAL A 33 11.78 10.08 10.24
N TYR A 34 10.57 10.33 9.77
CA TYR A 34 9.39 9.57 10.12
C TYR A 34 8.97 8.70 8.94
N VAL A 35 8.44 7.52 9.21
CA VAL A 35 7.87 6.64 8.19
C VAL A 35 6.44 6.30 8.60
N TYR A 36 5.50 6.52 7.70
CA TYR A 36 4.11 6.14 7.90
C TYR A 36 3.96 4.62 7.68
N HIS A 37 3.68 3.91 8.78
CA HIS A 37 3.74 2.45 8.92
C HIS A 37 5.15 1.89 8.66
N GLU A 38 5.32 0.57 8.80
CA GLU A 38 6.59 -0.08 8.47
C GLU A 38 6.93 0.12 6.99
N ILE A 39 8.19 0.48 6.67
CA ILE A 39 8.64 0.71 5.27
C ILE A 39 8.36 -0.50 4.37
N VAL A 40 8.53 -1.70 4.95
CA VAL A 40 8.13 -3.03 4.46
C VAL A 40 7.84 -3.91 5.68
N HIS A 41 6.95 -4.90 5.57
CA HIS A 41 6.62 -5.82 6.69
C HIS A 41 7.75 -6.83 6.99
N ASN A 42 8.90 -6.33 7.46
CA ASN A 42 10.04 -7.14 7.86
C ASN A 42 10.72 -6.56 9.10
N LYS A 43 10.57 -7.27 10.22
CA LYS A 43 11.10 -6.86 11.54
C LYS A 43 12.60 -6.57 11.53
N TYR A 44 13.41 -7.31 10.78
CA TYR A 44 14.85 -7.06 10.72
C TYR A 44 15.15 -5.73 10.01
N VAL A 45 14.46 -5.45 8.90
CA VAL A 45 14.60 -4.17 8.17
C VAL A 45 14.12 -3.00 9.04
N VAL A 46 12.96 -3.15 9.69
CA VAL A 46 12.39 -2.12 10.58
C VAL A 46 13.34 -1.83 11.74
N ASN A 47 13.80 -2.86 12.46
CA ASN A 47 14.73 -2.69 13.58
C ASN A 47 16.04 -2.00 13.14
N ARG A 48 16.59 -2.38 11.98
CA ARG A 48 17.80 -1.75 11.41
C ARG A 48 17.64 -0.24 11.24
N PHE A 49 16.47 0.24 10.80
CA PHE A 49 16.22 1.67 10.63
C PHE A 49 15.89 2.37 11.94
N THR A 50 15.15 1.72 12.84
CA THR A 50 14.88 2.24 14.19
C THR A 50 16.19 2.46 14.96
N GLU A 51 17.14 1.52 14.88
CA GLU A 51 18.47 1.64 15.49
C GLU A 51 19.30 2.80 14.91
N GLN A 52 19.00 3.21 13.67
CA GLN A 52 19.62 4.38 13.04
C GLN A 52 18.96 5.71 13.43
N GLY A 53 17.78 5.68 14.07
CA GLY A 53 17.05 6.86 14.53
C GLY A 53 15.73 7.14 13.81
N VAL A 54 15.31 6.29 12.87
CA VAL A 54 14.03 6.42 12.17
C VAL A 54 12.87 6.14 13.13
N THR A 55 11.81 6.94 13.06
CA THR A 55 10.58 6.72 13.83
C THR A 55 9.45 6.26 12.92
N PHE A 56 8.95 5.05 13.14
CA PHE A 56 7.75 4.52 12.46
C PHE A 56 6.50 4.97 13.23
N VAL A 57 5.51 5.51 12.53
CA VAL A 57 4.26 6.05 13.11
C VAL A 57 3.03 5.42 12.49
N ASN A 58 1.90 5.41 13.20
CA ASN A 58 0.63 4.87 12.71
C ASN A 58 -0.32 5.96 12.19
N THR A 59 -0.12 7.20 12.65
CA THR A 59 -0.92 8.35 12.24
C THR A 59 -0.01 9.49 11.83
N VAL A 60 -0.49 10.32 10.90
CA VAL A 60 0.28 11.51 10.51
C VAL A 60 0.39 12.45 11.72
N SER A 61 -0.64 12.54 12.57
CA SER A 61 -0.67 13.37 13.79
C SER A 61 0.55 13.22 14.71
N GLU A 62 1.18 12.04 14.76
CA GLU A 62 2.39 11.77 15.55
C GLU A 62 3.66 12.45 15.00
N VAL A 63 3.62 12.89 13.75
CA VAL A 63 4.74 13.54 13.06
C VAL A 63 4.76 15.03 13.38
N PRO A 64 5.88 15.60 13.86
CA PRO A 64 6.00 17.05 14.07
C PRO A 64 5.96 17.82 12.74
N GLU A 65 5.41 19.03 12.76
CA GLU A 65 5.40 19.92 11.60
C GLU A 65 6.81 20.17 11.05
N ASN A 66 6.93 20.42 9.74
CA ASN A 66 8.20 20.66 9.02
C ASN A 66 9.19 19.48 9.01
N SER A 67 8.82 18.33 9.59
CA SER A 67 9.60 17.08 9.52
C SER A 67 9.55 16.44 8.13
N ILE A 68 10.36 15.40 7.93
CA ILE A 68 10.29 14.52 6.77
C ILE A 68 9.44 13.30 7.12
N LEU A 69 8.45 12.99 6.29
CA LEU A 69 7.63 11.78 6.37
C LEU A 69 7.76 10.96 5.09
N VAL A 70 8.11 9.69 5.22
CA VAL A 70 8.17 8.73 4.11
C VAL A 70 6.93 7.84 4.14
N PHE A 71 6.23 7.71 3.01
CA PHE A 71 5.14 6.72 2.87
C PHE A 71 5.72 5.35 2.51
N SER A 72 5.20 4.29 3.12
CA SER A 72 5.72 2.92 2.94
C SER A 72 5.51 2.35 1.53
N ALA A 73 6.13 1.20 1.25
CA ALA A 73 6.00 0.52 -0.04
C ALA A 73 4.56 0.11 -0.39
N HIS A 74 3.70 -0.02 0.62
CA HIS A 74 2.32 -0.50 0.49
C HIS A 74 1.36 0.58 0.00
N GLY A 75 1.79 1.84 -0.09
CA GLY A 75 0.93 2.94 -0.48
C GLY A 75 0.09 3.50 0.67
N VAL A 76 -0.47 4.68 0.44
CA VAL A 76 -1.35 5.40 1.36
C VAL A 76 -2.50 6.04 0.60
N SER A 77 -3.63 6.23 1.27
CA SER A 77 -4.79 6.88 0.67
C SER A 77 -4.57 8.40 0.46
N PRO A 78 -5.36 9.04 -0.42
CA PRO A 78 -5.36 10.49 -0.59
C PRO A 78 -5.59 11.27 0.70
N VAL A 79 -6.39 10.74 1.64
CA VAL A 79 -6.66 11.37 2.93
C VAL A 79 -5.37 11.54 3.74
N ILE A 80 -4.54 10.50 3.84
CA ILE A 80 -3.26 10.55 4.55
C ILE A 80 -2.29 11.54 3.88
N ARG A 81 -2.28 11.60 2.55
CA ARG A 81 -1.48 12.58 1.80
C ARG A 81 -1.92 14.01 2.07
N ASN A 82 -3.22 14.24 2.14
CA ASN A 82 -3.79 15.56 2.43
C ASN A 82 -3.52 15.99 3.87
N GLU A 83 -3.68 15.09 4.85
CA GLU A 83 -3.37 15.36 6.27
C GLU A 83 -1.91 15.80 6.44
N ALA A 84 -0.97 15.11 5.79
CA ALA A 84 0.45 15.49 5.83
C ALA A 84 0.70 16.86 5.20
N ARG A 85 0.02 17.17 4.08
CA ARG A 85 0.11 18.47 3.41
C ARG A 85 -0.44 19.60 4.29
N GLU A 86 -1.60 19.41 4.90
CA GLU A 86 -2.24 20.40 5.77
C GLU A 86 -1.39 20.75 7.00
N ARG A 87 -0.61 19.78 7.49
CA ARG A 87 0.32 19.96 8.61
C ARG A 87 1.71 20.44 8.21
N ASN A 88 1.90 20.88 6.95
CA ASN A 88 3.18 21.35 6.42
C ASN A 88 4.33 20.34 6.60
N ILE A 89 4.03 19.04 6.47
CA ILE A 89 5.02 17.98 6.53
C ILE A 89 5.58 17.75 5.12
N ARG A 90 6.91 17.65 5.01
CA ARG A 90 7.57 17.33 3.74
C ARG A 90 7.49 15.82 3.53
N THR A 91 6.81 15.41 2.47
CA THR A 91 6.57 13.99 2.19
C THR A 91 7.45 13.44 1.08
N ILE A 92 7.84 12.17 1.22
CA ILE A 92 8.57 11.40 0.22
C ILE A 92 7.83 10.07 0.05
N ASP A 93 7.60 9.66 -1.18
CA ASP A 93 6.76 8.51 -1.47
C ASP A 93 7.58 7.32 -1.93
N ALA A 94 7.65 6.29 -1.10
CA ALA A 94 8.31 5.02 -1.42
C ALA A 94 7.33 3.94 -1.89
N THR A 95 6.07 4.29 -2.19
CA THR A 95 5.06 3.35 -2.70
C THR A 95 5.60 2.57 -3.90
N CYS A 96 5.46 1.25 -3.88
CA CYS A 96 5.85 0.39 -4.99
C CYS A 96 5.11 0.82 -6.28
N PRO A 97 5.80 0.97 -7.43
CA PRO A 97 5.14 1.39 -8.68
C PRO A 97 4.02 0.45 -9.14
N LEU A 98 4.06 -0.83 -8.75
CA LEU A 98 2.98 -1.77 -9.03
C LEU A 98 1.74 -1.52 -8.18
N VAL A 99 1.90 -1.03 -6.95
CA VAL A 99 0.79 -0.56 -6.10
C VAL A 99 0.24 0.76 -6.64
N THR A 100 1.12 1.71 -6.99
CA THR A 100 0.70 2.97 -7.64
C THR A 100 -0.10 2.72 -8.92
N LYS A 101 0.23 1.67 -9.68
CA LYS A 101 -0.55 1.25 -10.83
C LYS A 101 -1.98 0.85 -10.42
N VAL A 102 -2.16 0.04 -9.37
CA VAL A 102 -3.48 -0.35 -8.87
C VAL A 102 -4.28 0.88 -8.44
N HIS A 103 -3.68 1.81 -7.69
CA HIS A 103 -4.30 3.08 -7.32
C HIS A 103 -4.74 3.88 -8.55
N THR A 104 -3.87 3.98 -9.55
CA THR A 104 -4.15 4.71 -10.80
C THR A 104 -5.32 4.09 -11.57
N GLU A 105 -5.40 2.75 -11.62
CA GLU A 105 -6.53 2.08 -12.27
C GLU A 105 -7.82 2.23 -11.46
N ALA A 106 -7.77 2.25 -10.13
CA ALA A 106 -8.94 2.52 -9.29
C ALA A 106 -9.54 3.90 -9.61
N ILE A 107 -8.72 4.94 -9.66
CA ILE A 107 -9.14 6.29 -10.03
C ILE A 107 -9.77 6.30 -11.44
N LYS A 108 -9.08 5.71 -12.43
CA LYS A 108 -9.58 5.67 -13.82
C LYS A 108 -10.92 4.97 -13.95
N TYR A 109 -11.11 3.84 -13.27
CA TYR A 109 -12.36 3.10 -13.32
C TYR A 109 -13.49 3.89 -12.66
N ALA A 110 -13.24 4.50 -11.50
CA ALA A 110 -14.21 5.36 -10.83
C ALA A 110 -14.62 6.56 -11.70
N ASP A 111 -13.65 7.27 -12.29
CA ASP A 111 -13.89 8.39 -13.21
C ASP A 111 -14.68 7.97 -14.46
N ALA A 112 -14.51 6.72 -14.91
CA ALA A 112 -15.27 6.15 -16.02
C ALA A 112 -16.66 5.60 -15.61
N GLY A 113 -17.06 5.75 -14.34
CA GLY A 113 -18.35 5.32 -13.81
C GLY A 113 -18.45 3.82 -13.59
N TYR A 114 -17.34 3.14 -13.34
CA TYR A 114 -17.34 1.73 -12.93
C TYR A 114 -17.49 1.61 -11.41
N HIS A 115 -18.24 0.60 -10.97
CA HIS A 115 -18.08 0.05 -9.62
C HIS A 115 -16.94 -0.96 -9.63
N ILE A 116 -16.05 -0.86 -8.66
CA ILE A 116 -14.80 -1.61 -8.57
C ILE A 116 -14.96 -2.64 -7.45
N ILE A 117 -14.62 -3.88 -7.77
CA ILE A 117 -14.54 -4.97 -6.80
C ILE A 117 -13.06 -5.17 -6.50
N LEU A 118 -12.62 -4.75 -5.32
CA LEU A 118 -11.25 -4.97 -4.86
C LEU A 118 -11.18 -6.32 -4.16
N ILE A 119 -10.34 -7.22 -4.68
CA ILE A 119 -10.05 -8.52 -4.05
C ILE A 119 -8.80 -8.33 -3.19
N GLY A 120 -8.92 -8.48 -1.87
CA GLY A 120 -7.80 -8.25 -0.95
C GLY A 120 -8.22 -8.38 0.50
N HIS A 121 -7.26 -8.49 1.41
CA HIS A 121 -7.55 -8.70 2.83
C HIS A 121 -7.93 -7.43 3.58
N GLU A 122 -9.03 -7.47 4.33
CA GLU A 122 -9.44 -6.36 5.18
C GLU A 122 -8.33 -6.00 6.18
N GLY A 123 -8.10 -4.70 6.36
CA GLY A 123 -7.11 -4.18 7.28
C GLY A 123 -5.66 -4.18 6.77
N HIS A 124 -5.38 -4.72 5.58
CA HIS A 124 -4.04 -4.62 5.00
C HIS A 124 -3.74 -3.20 4.48
N ASP A 125 -2.54 -2.67 4.76
CA ASP A 125 -2.13 -1.30 4.38
C ASP A 125 -2.41 -0.96 2.91
N GLU A 126 -2.03 -1.86 2.00
CA GLU A 126 -2.26 -1.71 0.55
C GLU A 126 -3.75 -1.65 0.17
N VAL A 127 -4.58 -2.43 0.87
CA VAL A 127 -6.03 -2.46 0.65
C VAL A 127 -6.65 -1.16 1.14
N ILE A 128 -6.29 -0.70 2.34
CA ILE A 128 -6.74 0.59 2.89
C ILE A 128 -6.33 1.74 1.95
N GLY A 129 -5.08 1.71 1.46
CA GLY A 129 -4.57 2.68 0.51
C GLY A 129 -5.39 2.72 -0.78
N THR A 130 -5.63 1.56 -1.39
CA THR A 130 -6.36 1.43 -2.66
C THR A 130 -7.84 1.80 -2.51
N MET A 131 -8.52 1.32 -1.45
CA MET A 131 -9.91 1.66 -1.16
C MET A 131 -10.09 3.18 -1.02
N GLY A 132 -9.12 3.85 -0.41
CA GLY A 132 -9.16 5.30 -0.20
C GLY A 132 -9.03 6.14 -1.48
N GLU A 133 -8.58 5.57 -2.61
CA GLU A 133 -8.49 6.29 -3.89
C GLU A 133 -9.87 6.55 -4.51
N ALA A 134 -10.84 5.65 -4.31
CA ALA A 134 -12.20 5.79 -4.81
C ALA A 134 -13.23 5.19 -3.84
N PRO A 135 -13.38 5.74 -2.62
CA PRO A 135 -14.15 5.14 -1.55
C PRO A 135 -15.64 4.94 -1.88
N GLU A 136 -16.22 5.81 -2.72
CA GLU A 136 -17.62 5.75 -3.14
C GLU A 136 -17.87 4.75 -4.29
N SER A 137 -16.82 4.14 -4.84
CA SER A 137 -16.90 3.30 -6.04
C SER A 137 -16.21 1.96 -5.88
N ILE A 138 -15.70 1.61 -4.69
CA ILE A 138 -15.02 0.33 -4.44
C ILE A 138 -15.76 -0.46 -3.36
N THR A 139 -15.95 -1.76 -3.60
CA THR A 139 -16.32 -2.75 -2.58
C THR A 139 -15.18 -3.74 -2.41
N LEU A 140 -14.76 -3.98 -1.17
CA LEU A 140 -13.78 -5.00 -0.81
C LEU A 140 -14.46 -6.37 -0.71
N ILE A 141 -13.80 -7.40 -1.24
CA ILE A 141 -14.14 -8.80 -1.00
C ILE A 141 -12.88 -9.65 -0.78
N GLU A 142 -13.05 -10.73 -0.03
CA GLU A 142 -12.00 -11.72 0.26
C GLU A 142 -12.31 -13.10 -0.32
N THR A 143 -13.60 -13.45 -0.43
CA THR A 143 -14.02 -14.83 -0.66
C THR A 143 -15.01 -14.98 -1.83
N PRO A 144 -15.08 -16.15 -2.49
CA PRO A 144 -16.11 -16.43 -3.50
C PRO A 144 -17.54 -16.32 -2.95
N GLU A 145 -17.73 -16.63 -1.67
CA GLU A 145 -19.03 -16.52 -1.00
C GLU A 145 -19.51 -15.07 -0.91
N GLU A 146 -18.60 -14.12 -0.68
CA GLU A 146 -18.92 -12.69 -0.70
C GLU A 146 -19.32 -12.20 -2.10
N VAL A 147 -18.71 -12.74 -3.16
CA VAL A 147 -19.10 -12.43 -4.56
C VAL A 147 -20.57 -12.73 -4.78
N ALA A 148 -21.06 -13.86 -4.26
CA ALA A 148 -22.45 -14.28 -4.42
C ALA A 148 -23.45 -13.35 -3.70
N ALA A 149 -22.99 -12.56 -2.74
CA ALA A 149 -23.80 -11.58 -2.01
C ALA A 149 -23.76 -10.17 -2.60
N LEU A 150 -22.92 -9.92 -3.62
CA LEU A 150 -22.82 -8.60 -4.25
C LEU A 150 -24.06 -8.32 -5.11
N GLU A 151 -24.68 -7.18 -4.86
CA GLU A 151 -25.81 -6.68 -5.65
C GLU A 151 -25.43 -5.37 -6.35
N PHE A 152 -25.71 -5.29 -7.64
CA PHE A 152 -25.46 -4.09 -8.44
C PHE A 152 -26.71 -3.69 -9.23
N PRO A 153 -26.93 -2.39 -9.49
CA PRO A 153 -27.99 -1.94 -10.38
C PRO A 153 -27.91 -2.60 -11.76
N GLU A 154 -29.05 -2.81 -12.41
CA GLU A 154 -29.09 -3.30 -13.77
C GLU A 154 -28.30 -2.37 -14.71
N GLY A 155 -27.39 -2.96 -15.49
CA GLY A 155 -26.51 -2.21 -16.40
C GLY A 155 -25.30 -1.54 -15.73
N ALA A 156 -25.05 -1.79 -14.43
CA ALA A 156 -23.84 -1.33 -13.77
C ALA A 156 -22.57 -1.79 -14.51
N ARG A 157 -21.63 -0.86 -14.69
CA ARG A 157 -20.32 -1.16 -15.26
C ARG A 157 -19.42 -1.64 -14.12
N LEU A 158 -18.87 -2.85 -14.24
CA LEU A 158 -18.05 -3.45 -13.20
C LEU A 158 -16.60 -3.61 -13.66
N ALA A 159 -15.67 -3.36 -12.75
CA ALA A 159 -14.25 -3.64 -12.90
C ALA A 159 -13.78 -4.36 -11.63
N TYR A 160 -12.67 -5.10 -11.71
CA TYR A 160 -12.04 -5.65 -10.50
C TYR A 160 -10.57 -5.29 -10.47
N LEU A 161 -10.05 -5.18 -9.24
CA LEU A 161 -8.64 -5.00 -8.92
C LEU A 161 -8.27 -6.03 -7.86
N THR A 162 -6.99 -6.30 -7.69
CA THR A 162 -6.50 -7.22 -6.66
C THR A 162 -5.38 -6.56 -5.87
N GLN A 163 -5.29 -6.87 -4.59
CA GLN A 163 -4.07 -6.69 -3.82
C GLN A 163 -2.92 -7.45 -4.49
N THR A 164 -1.73 -6.85 -4.53
CA THR A 164 -0.59 -7.33 -5.31
C THR A 164 0.08 -8.59 -4.75
N THR A 165 -0.18 -8.91 -3.48
CA THR A 165 0.51 -9.98 -2.72
C THR A 165 -0.36 -11.19 -2.39
N LEU A 166 -1.55 -11.30 -2.98
CA LEU A 166 -2.42 -12.46 -2.76
C LEU A 166 -1.79 -13.76 -3.27
N SER A 167 -2.24 -14.88 -2.69
CA SER A 167 -2.01 -16.18 -3.32
C SER A 167 -2.67 -16.19 -4.70
N VAL A 168 -1.93 -16.66 -5.72
CA VAL A 168 -2.45 -16.75 -7.09
C VAL A 168 -3.66 -17.68 -7.15
N GLU A 169 -3.66 -18.76 -6.37
CA GLU A 169 -4.77 -19.71 -6.32
C GLU A 169 -6.00 -19.11 -5.65
N GLU A 170 -5.80 -18.36 -4.56
CA GLU A 170 -6.86 -17.67 -3.84
C GLU A 170 -7.54 -16.62 -4.72
N ALA A 171 -6.76 -15.71 -5.32
CA ALA A 171 -7.30 -14.71 -6.24
C ALA A 171 -8.03 -15.38 -7.42
N SER A 172 -7.48 -16.48 -7.96
CA SER A 172 -8.13 -17.23 -9.05
C SER A 172 -9.46 -17.85 -8.67
N ARG A 173 -9.66 -18.23 -7.40
CA ARG A 173 -10.93 -18.76 -6.91
C ARG A 173 -12.01 -17.69 -6.79
N VAL A 174 -11.63 -16.47 -6.42
CA VAL A 174 -12.57 -15.34 -6.31
C VAL A 174 -12.94 -14.78 -7.68
N ILE A 175 -12.00 -14.76 -8.63
CA ILE A 175 -12.20 -14.22 -9.98
C ILE A 175 -13.11 -15.10 -10.87
N ARG A 176 -13.17 -16.42 -10.60
CA ARG A 176 -13.86 -17.41 -11.46
C ARG A 176 -15.28 -17.68 -11.01
#